data_AF-A0A914QXS4-F1
#
_entry.id   AF-A0A914QXS4-F1
#
_cell.length_a   1.000
_cell.length_b   1.000
_cell.length_c   1.000
_cell.angle_alpha   90.00
_cell.angle_beta   90.00
_cell.angle_gamma   90.00
#
_symmetry.space_group_name_H-M   'P 1'
#
loop_
_entity.id
_entity.type
_entity.pdbx_description
1 polymer ?
#
loop_
_entity_poly.entity_id
_entity_poly.type
_entity_poly.pdbx_seq_one_letter_code
_entity_poly.pdbx_strand_id
1 'polypeptide(L)'
;MISRKPDRVAIIGAGVSGIAAASLYMSKQNLNIRFYYKTGAHFRSRFGGGAKRNSAKKWERKQAIAYGFDPIIFEKSPNLGGIWNYSDDPDVRSVSFSTTSLTSKELMAFSEFPPPEKFGIFMHHTEILEYLNLYVDNFKLRHLIKFSTEVIAVNRADDWKDSGHWIVTTKDG
;
A
#
# COMPACT_ATOMS: atom_id res chain seq x y z
N MET A 1 18.72 -13.98 -22.27
CA MET A 1 18.62 -12.61 -21.72
C MET A 1 18.43 -12.72 -20.22
N ILE A 2 19.47 -12.40 -19.44
CA ILE A 2 19.39 -12.42 -17.98
C ILE A 2 18.70 -11.13 -17.56
N SER A 3 17.42 -11.22 -17.20
CA SER A 3 16.68 -10.13 -16.56
C SER A 3 17.36 -9.82 -15.23
N ARG A 4 18.17 -8.75 -15.19
CA ARG A 4 18.71 -8.21 -13.94
C ARG A 4 17.55 -7.55 -13.20
N LYS A 5 17.26 -8.02 -11.99
CA LYS A 5 16.22 -7.44 -11.13
C LYS A 5 16.67 -6.02 -10.72
N PRO A 6 15.77 -5.03 -10.71
CA PRO A 6 16.13 -3.70 -10.22
C PRO A 6 16.36 -3.73 -8.71
N ASP A 7 17.43 -3.12 -8.23
CA ASP A 7 17.76 -3.09 -6.79
C ASP A 7 16.94 -2.03 -6.03
N ARG A 8 16.41 -1.02 -6.73
CA ARG A 8 15.62 0.08 -6.17
C ARG A 8 14.39 0.39 -7.03
N VAL A 9 13.29 0.75 -6.38
CA VAL A 9 12.04 1.10 -7.06
C VAL A 9 11.60 2.49 -6.59
N ALA A 10 11.47 3.44 -7.53
CA ALA A 10 10.87 4.73 -7.24
C ALA A 10 9.35 4.67 -7.44
N ILE A 11 8.59 5.14 -6.46
CA ILE A 11 7.14 5.31 -6.50
C ILE A 11 6.86 6.82 -6.39
N ILE A 12 6.00 7.35 -7.25
CA ILE A 12 5.68 8.78 -7.28
C ILE A 12 4.28 8.98 -6.71
N GLY A 13 4.21 9.68 -5.57
CA GLY A 13 3.00 9.95 -4.80
C GLY A 13 2.75 8.93 -3.68
N ALA A 14 2.38 9.43 -2.50
CA ALA A 14 1.94 8.69 -1.31
C ALA A 14 0.41 8.77 -1.12
N GLY A 15 -0.34 8.78 -2.22
CA GLY A 15 -1.77 8.49 -2.22
C GLY A 15 -2.07 6.99 -2.08
N VAL A 16 -3.33 6.61 -2.22
CA VAL A 16 -3.80 5.21 -2.12
C VAL A 16 -2.96 4.27 -3.00
N SER A 17 -2.74 4.63 -4.27
CA SER A 17 -2.00 3.81 -5.23
C SER A 17 -0.52 3.64 -4.87
N GLY A 18 0.14 4.69 -4.37
CA GLY A 18 1.54 4.62 -3.98
C GLY A 18 1.77 3.75 -2.75
N ILE A 19 0.87 3.89 -1.76
CA ILE A 19 0.87 3.04 -0.56
C ILE A 19 0.60 1.58 -0.94
N ALA A 20 -0.37 1.33 -1.82
CA ALA A 20 -0.67 -0.02 -2.31
C ALA A 20 0.53 -0.64 -3.04
N ALA A 21 1.20 0.14 -3.89
CA ALA A 21 2.39 -0.30 -4.61
C ALA A 21 3.53 -0.65 -3.64
N ALA A 22 3.85 0.23 -2.70
CA ALA A 22 4.88 -0.06 -1.70
C ALA A 22 4.52 -1.27 -0.84
N SER A 23 3.27 -1.38 -0.42
CA SER A 23 2.79 -2.55 0.31
C SER A 23 2.92 -3.83 -0.52
N LEU A 24 2.66 -3.80 -1.83
CA LEU A 24 2.88 -4.96 -2.71
C LEU A 24 4.35 -5.35 -2.80
N TYR A 25 5.26 -4.37 -2.91
CA TYR A 25 6.70 -4.66 -2.92
C TYR A 25 7.16 -5.25 -1.58
N MET A 26 6.64 -4.77 -0.45
CA MET A 26 6.94 -5.27 0.89
C MET A 26 6.23 -6.60 1.20
N SER A 27 5.02 -6.83 0.69
CA SER A 27 4.26 -8.08 0.91
C SER A 27 4.84 -9.22 0.10
N LYS A 28 5.28 -8.95 -1.14
CA LYS A 28 6.06 -9.90 -1.94
C LYS A 28 7.32 -10.33 -1.18
N GLN A 29 7.98 -9.44 -0.43
CA GLN A 29 9.09 -9.84 0.44
C GLN A 29 8.70 -10.78 1.60
N ASN A 30 7.39 -11.01 1.82
CA ASN A 30 6.85 -11.83 2.88
C ASN A 30 6.07 -13.06 2.36
N LEU A 31 6.12 -13.34 1.06
CA LEU A 31 5.38 -14.43 0.45
C LEU A 31 6.12 -15.77 0.55
N ASN A 32 5.83 -16.52 1.62
CA ASN A 32 5.72 -17.97 1.52
C ASN A 32 4.25 -18.30 1.18
N ILE A 33 3.80 -17.95 -0.04
CA ILE A 33 2.45 -18.32 -0.48
C ILE A 33 2.41 -19.85 -0.63
N ARG A 34 1.70 -20.52 0.28
CA ARG A 34 1.05 -21.79 -0.03
C ARG A 34 -0.31 -21.47 -0.64
N PHE A 35 -0.45 -21.73 -1.92
CA PHE A 35 -1.76 -21.74 -2.57
C PHE A 35 -2.54 -22.94 -2.04
N TYR A 36 -3.68 -22.70 -1.40
CA TYR A 36 -4.71 -23.71 -1.23
C TYR A 36 -5.86 -23.35 -2.17
N TYR A 37 -6.03 -24.13 -3.22
CA TYR A 37 -7.21 -24.09 -4.06
C TYR A 37 -8.02 -25.36 -3.78
N LYS A 38 -9.36 -25.23 -3.71
CA LYS A 38 -10.28 -26.35 -3.61
C LYS A 38 -10.92 -26.52 -4.99
N THR A 39 -10.54 -27.56 -5.72
CA THR A 39 -11.34 -28.05 -6.84
C THR A 39 -12.57 -28.75 -6.27
N GLY A 40 -13.76 -28.36 -6.75
CA GLY A 40 -15.02 -28.92 -6.29
C GLY A 40 -15.14 -30.39 -6.69
N ALA A 41 -15.24 -31.27 -5.69
CA ALA A 41 -15.83 -32.60 -5.84
C ALA A 41 -16.32 -33.11 -4.48
N HIS A 42 -17.63 -33.38 -4.42
CA HIS A 42 -18.37 -34.20 -3.45
C HIS A 42 -18.44 -33.78 -1.98
N PHE A 43 -19.62 -33.29 -1.61
CA PHE A 43 -20.13 -33.28 -0.25
C PHE A 43 -20.64 -34.69 0.13
N ARG A 44 -19.99 -35.35 1.09
CA ARG A 44 -20.59 -36.40 1.92
C ARG A 44 -20.18 -36.14 3.36
N SER A 45 -21.17 -35.75 4.16
CA SER A 45 -21.07 -35.60 5.60
C SER A 45 -20.85 -36.96 6.27
N ARG A 46 -19.89 -37.05 7.19
CA ARG A 46 -19.90 -38.03 8.28
C ARG A 46 -19.19 -37.44 9.51
N PHE A 47 -19.98 -37.19 10.54
CA PHE A 47 -19.73 -37.12 11.98
C PHE A 47 -18.34 -36.77 12.53
N GLY A 48 -18.33 -35.80 13.46
CA GLY A 48 -17.71 -36.01 14.77
C GLY A 48 -16.79 -34.90 15.28
N GLY A 49 -17.13 -34.37 16.46
CA GLY A 49 -16.15 -33.89 17.43
C GLY A 49 -15.94 -32.38 17.48
N GLY A 50 -16.52 -31.74 18.50
CA GLY A 50 -16.27 -30.35 18.82
C GLY A 50 -14.80 -30.06 19.13
N ALA A 51 -14.34 -28.89 18.70
CA ALA A 51 -13.06 -28.34 19.13
C ALA A 51 -13.25 -26.87 19.52
N LYS A 52 -12.70 -26.57 20.69
CA LYS A 52 -12.84 -25.38 21.51
C LYS A 52 -12.54 -24.09 20.73
N ARG A 53 -13.43 -23.09 20.88
CA ARG A 53 -13.11 -21.67 20.70
C ARG A 53 -11.93 -21.35 21.61
N ASN A 54 -10.80 -20.91 21.04
CA ASN A 54 -9.82 -20.15 21.80
C ASN A 54 -8.92 -19.33 20.87
N SER A 55 -8.77 -18.07 21.30
CA SER A 55 -7.61 -17.20 21.12
C SER A 55 -7.48 -16.47 19.79
N ALA A 56 -7.77 -15.16 19.86
CA ALA A 56 -7.27 -14.17 18.92
C ALA A 56 -5.78 -14.42 18.66
N LYS A 57 -5.46 -14.72 17.40
CA LYS A 57 -4.08 -15.00 16.97
C LYS A 57 -3.26 -13.72 17.08
N LYS A 58 -2.33 -13.72 18.02
CA LYS A 58 -1.25 -12.74 18.16
C LYS A 58 -0.39 -12.80 16.89
N TRP A 59 -0.33 -11.71 16.14
CA TRP A 59 0.47 -11.61 14.91
C TRP A 59 1.89 -11.16 15.24
N GLU A 60 2.81 -12.11 15.42
CA GLU A 60 4.23 -11.78 15.47
C GLU A 60 4.82 -11.74 14.05
N ARG A 61 5.18 -10.54 13.59
CA ARG A 61 5.90 -10.33 12.33
C ARG A 61 7.39 -10.54 12.54
N LYS A 62 7.94 -11.61 11.96
CA LYS A 62 9.37 -11.67 11.65
C LYS A 62 9.59 -11.07 10.26
N GLN A 63 10.42 -10.03 10.20
CA GLN A 63 10.87 -9.37 8.98
C GLN A 63 11.72 -10.35 8.15
N ALA A 64 11.47 -10.41 6.84
CA ALA A 64 12.37 -11.01 5.88
C ALA A 64 12.21 -10.32 4.51
N ILE A 65 13.35 -10.11 3.86
CA ILE A 65 13.56 -9.43 2.58
C ILE A 65 13.48 -10.50 1.48
N ALA A 66 12.29 -10.94 1.03
CA ALA A 66 12.23 -12.07 0.08
C ALA A 66 12.41 -11.69 -1.41
N TYR A 67 12.52 -10.41 -1.78
CA TYR A 67 12.84 -10.02 -3.16
C TYR A 67 13.88 -8.91 -3.33
N GLY A 68 14.42 -8.36 -2.24
CA GLY A 68 15.53 -7.41 -2.29
C GLY A 68 15.22 -6.03 -2.88
N PHE A 69 13.96 -5.73 -3.21
CA PHE A 69 13.57 -4.41 -3.69
C PHE A 69 13.58 -3.39 -2.55
N ASP A 70 14.21 -2.24 -2.75
CA ASP A 70 14.19 -1.11 -1.82
C ASP A 70 13.30 0.00 -2.41
N PRO A 71 11.97 0.00 -2.12
CA PRO A 71 11.06 0.99 -2.65
C PRO A 71 11.21 2.34 -1.92
N ILE A 72 11.25 3.42 -2.67
CA ILE A 72 11.19 4.79 -2.14
C ILE A 72 9.99 5.47 -2.75
N ILE A 73 9.11 6.02 -1.91
CA ILE A 73 7.99 6.86 -2.32
C ILE A 73 8.43 8.32 -2.24
N PHE A 74 8.31 9.05 -3.33
CA PHE A 74 8.47 10.51 -3.35
C PHE A 74 7.09 11.16 -3.31
N GLU A 75 6.82 11.94 -2.26
CA GLU A 75 5.57 12.67 -2.09
C GLU A 75 5.86 14.17 -2.04
N LYS A 76 5.20 14.92 -2.94
CA LYS A 76 5.33 16.37 -3.04
C LYS A 76 4.79 17.07 -1.79
N SER A 77 3.70 16.56 -1.23
CA SER A 77 3.05 17.09 -0.03
C SER A 77 3.87 16.77 1.23
N PRO A 78 3.76 17.58 2.30
CA PRO A 78 4.24 17.18 3.63
C PRO A 78 3.40 16.04 4.25
N ASN A 79 2.23 15.74 3.67
CA ASN A 79 1.26 14.81 4.22
C ASN A 79 0.94 13.66 3.27
N LEU A 80 0.54 12.54 3.86
CA LEU A 80 0.05 11.36 3.15
C LEU A 80 -1.38 11.59 2.63
N GLY A 81 -1.84 10.78 1.68
CA GLY A 81 -3.27 10.62 1.37
C GLY A 81 -3.67 11.08 -0.03
N GLY A 82 -2.79 11.81 -0.72
CA GLY A 82 -3.07 12.35 -2.05
C GLY A 82 -4.37 13.15 -2.04
N ILE A 83 -5.31 12.79 -2.91
CA ILE A 83 -6.60 13.49 -3.03
C ILE A 83 -7.42 13.52 -1.73
N TRP A 84 -7.26 12.54 -0.84
CA TRP A 84 -8.04 12.45 0.40
C TRP A 84 -7.54 13.39 1.50
N ASN A 85 -6.34 13.96 1.33
CA ASN A 85 -5.83 15.01 2.20
C ASN A 85 -6.33 16.37 1.70
N TYR A 86 -7.51 16.74 2.17
CA TYR A 86 -8.17 18.02 1.88
C TYR A 86 -7.24 19.22 2.11
N SER A 87 -7.35 20.21 1.23
CA SER A 87 -6.70 21.51 1.36
C SER A 87 -7.63 22.61 0.82
N ASP A 88 -7.66 23.76 1.51
CA ASP A 88 -8.32 24.98 1.02
C ASP A 88 -7.50 25.71 -0.05
N ASP A 89 -6.27 25.25 -0.34
CA ASP A 89 -5.40 25.82 -1.36
C ASP A 89 -5.85 25.37 -2.77
N PRO A 90 -6.23 26.30 -3.67
CA PRO A 90 -6.69 25.96 -5.02
C PRO A 90 -5.60 25.32 -5.90
N ASP A 91 -4.31 25.50 -5.57
CA ASP A 91 -3.21 24.90 -6.30
C ASP A 91 -2.93 23.44 -5.86
N VAL A 92 -3.57 23.00 -4.77
CA VAL A 92 -3.47 21.64 -4.24
C VAL A 92 -4.67 20.80 -4.71
N ARG A 93 -4.37 19.76 -5.48
CA ARG A 93 -5.41 18.79 -5.92
C ARG A 93 -5.86 17.93 -4.76
N SER A 94 -7.04 18.23 -4.21
CA SER A 94 -7.70 17.45 -3.18
C SER A 94 -9.21 17.35 -3.43
N VAL A 95 -9.91 16.55 -2.61
CA VAL A 95 -11.37 16.48 -2.59
C VAL A 95 -11.99 17.75 -2.01
N SER A 96 -13.32 17.88 -2.03
CA SER A 96 -14.01 18.97 -1.31
C SER A 96 -14.10 18.66 0.19
N PHE A 97 -14.27 19.70 1.01
CA PHE A 97 -14.37 19.57 2.47
C PHE A 97 -15.48 18.61 2.91
N SER A 98 -16.61 18.56 2.21
CA SER A 98 -17.75 17.72 2.56
C SER A 98 -17.74 16.36 1.86
N THR A 99 -16.62 15.95 1.26
CA THR A 99 -16.58 14.71 0.48
C THR A 99 -16.66 13.48 1.39
N THR A 100 -17.64 12.63 1.09
CA THR A 100 -17.81 11.29 1.64
C THR A 100 -17.73 10.28 0.50
N SER A 101 -17.13 9.11 0.75
CA SER A 101 -17.06 8.03 -0.23
C SER A 101 -18.46 7.56 -0.67
N LEU A 102 -18.60 7.27 -1.96
CA LEU A 102 -19.77 6.58 -2.51
C LEU A 102 -19.70 5.05 -2.35
N THR A 103 -18.51 4.53 -2.01
CA THR A 103 -18.24 3.10 -1.85
C THR A 103 -18.11 2.76 -0.37
N SER A 104 -18.64 1.61 0.04
CA SER A 104 -18.57 1.19 1.43
C SER A 104 -17.14 0.92 1.90
N LYS A 105 -16.89 1.10 3.20
CA LYS A 105 -15.58 0.91 3.81
C LYS A 105 -15.02 -0.50 3.59
N GLU A 106 -15.87 -1.51 3.57
CA GLU A 106 -15.48 -2.91 3.33
C GLU A 106 -15.01 -3.14 1.89
N LEU A 107 -15.56 -2.42 0.92
CA LEU A 107 -15.17 -2.51 -0.49
C LEU A 107 -13.92 -1.67 -0.81
N MET A 108 -13.64 -0.64 -0.01
CA MET A 108 -12.45 0.20 -0.15
C MET A 108 -11.24 -0.32 0.63
N ALA A 109 -11.44 -1.27 1.53
CA ALA A 109 -10.42 -1.79 2.41
C ALA A 109 -9.24 -2.40 1.64
N PHE A 110 -8.03 -2.14 2.12
CA PHE A 110 -6.90 -3.02 1.81
C PHE A 110 -7.21 -4.42 2.35
N SER A 111 -6.99 -5.44 1.53
CA SER A 111 -7.40 -6.83 1.79
C SER A 111 -6.89 -7.42 3.11
N GLU A 112 -5.74 -6.97 3.60
CA GLU A 112 -5.11 -7.43 4.85
C GLU A 112 -5.35 -6.51 6.05
N PHE A 113 -6.12 -5.42 5.88
CA PHE A 113 -6.30 -4.41 6.91
C PHE A 113 -7.71 -3.79 6.86
N PRO A 114 -8.69 -4.34 7.59
CA PRO A 114 -10.03 -3.78 7.62
C PRO A 114 -10.03 -2.38 8.27
N PRO A 115 -10.88 -1.45 7.80
CA PRO A 115 -11.08 -0.17 8.47
C PRO A 115 -11.64 -0.36 9.89
N PRO A 116 -11.33 0.53 10.84
CA PRO A 116 -11.93 0.53 12.16
C PRO A 116 -13.46 0.44 12.16
N GLU A 117 -14.03 -0.31 13.10
CA GLU A 117 -15.48 -0.48 13.22
C GLU A 117 -16.19 0.85 13.48
N LYS A 118 -15.54 1.76 14.23
CA LYS A 118 -16.02 3.11 14.54
C LYS A 118 -16.27 4.01 13.32
N PHE A 119 -15.64 3.73 12.17
CA PHE A 119 -15.80 4.56 10.98
C PHE A 119 -17.14 4.33 10.28
N GLY A 120 -17.66 5.39 9.67
CA GLY A 120 -18.88 5.33 8.87
C GLY A 120 -18.80 4.28 7.75
N ILE A 121 -19.93 3.66 7.41
CA ILE A 121 -20.01 2.73 6.27
C ILE A 121 -19.53 3.43 4.99
N PHE A 122 -19.95 4.67 4.80
CA PHE A 122 -19.44 5.59 3.78
C PHE A 122 -18.54 6.59 4.48
N MET A 123 -17.23 6.44 4.28
CA MET A 123 -16.26 7.20 5.05
C MET A 123 -16.13 8.65 4.56
N HIS A 124 -16.10 9.59 5.48
CA HIS A 124 -15.70 10.97 5.19
C HIS A 124 -14.22 11.01 4.77
N HIS A 125 -13.80 12.01 3.97
CA HIS A 125 -12.42 12.08 3.50
C HIS A 125 -11.39 12.06 4.65
N THR A 126 -11.74 12.62 5.81
CA THR A 126 -10.92 12.59 7.04
C THR A 126 -10.75 11.18 7.59
N GLU A 127 -11.79 10.35 7.58
CA GLU A 127 -11.73 8.94 8.03
C GLU A 127 -10.89 8.10 7.05
N ILE A 128 -10.98 8.38 5.75
CA ILE A 128 -10.13 7.73 4.74
C ILE A 128 -8.67 8.11 4.97
N LEU A 129 -8.38 9.38 5.23
CA LEU A 129 -7.02 9.82 5.56
C LEU A 129 -6.51 9.17 6.85
N GLU A 130 -7.33 9.07 7.90
CA GLU A 130 -6.98 8.36 9.15
C GLU A 130 -6.69 6.88 8.86
N TYR A 131 -7.54 6.22 8.06
CA TYR A 131 -7.35 4.84 7.64
C TYR A 131 -6.01 4.61 6.92
N LEU A 132 -5.64 5.51 5.99
CA LEU A 132 -4.37 5.41 5.27
C LEU A 132 -3.15 5.61 6.18
N ASN A 133 -3.24 6.53 7.15
CA ASN A 133 -2.17 6.70 8.16
C ASN A 133 -2.05 5.45 9.03
N LEU A 134 -3.16 4.93 9.55
CA LEU A 134 -3.19 3.68 10.31
C LEU A 134 -2.59 2.50 9.53
N TYR A 135 -2.88 2.41 8.23
CA TYR A 135 -2.31 1.40 7.35
C TYR A 135 -0.78 1.55 7.26
N VAL A 136 -0.29 2.74 6.92
CA VAL A 136 1.15 2.99 6.77
C VAL A 136 1.90 2.75 8.07
N ASP A 137 1.34 3.10 9.23
CA ASP A 137 1.97 2.87 10.52
C ASP A 137 1.95 1.38 10.89
N ASN A 138 0.81 0.70 10.70
CA ASN A 138 0.68 -0.73 10.98
C ASN A 138 1.64 -1.57 10.14
N PHE A 139 1.81 -1.25 8.86
CA PHE A 139 2.76 -1.92 7.95
C PHE A 139 4.17 -1.33 7.98
N LYS A 140 4.42 -0.34 8.85
CA LYS A 140 5.69 0.36 9.01
C LYS A 140 6.22 0.92 7.68
N LEU A 141 5.36 1.38 6.78
CA LEU A 141 5.73 1.90 5.46
C LEU A 141 6.22 3.36 5.51
N ARG A 142 6.02 4.05 6.65
CA ARG A 142 6.29 5.49 6.78
C ARG A 142 7.73 5.87 6.38
N HIS A 143 8.70 5.03 6.75
CA HIS A 143 10.13 5.25 6.46
C HIS A 143 10.47 5.19 4.97
N LEU A 144 9.61 4.61 4.14
CA LEU A 144 9.78 4.54 2.68
C LEU A 144 9.37 5.86 2.02
N ILE A 145 8.67 6.75 2.73
CA ILE A 145 8.08 7.96 2.16
C ILE A 145 9.00 9.17 2.43
N LYS A 146 9.47 9.77 1.34
CA LYS A 146 10.12 11.09 1.34
C LYS A 146 9.06 12.16 1.06
N PHE A 147 8.58 12.77 2.13
CA PHE A 147 7.65 13.91 2.06
C PHE A 147 8.35 15.18 1.56
N SER A 148 7.57 16.17 1.14
CA SER A 148 8.06 17.44 0.59
C SER A 148 9.10 17.26 -0.52
N THR A 149 9.01 16.17 -1.29
CA THR A 149 9.96 15.83 -2.34
C THR A 149 9.22 15.71 -3.67
N GLU A 150 9.18 16.81 -4.41
CA GLU A 150 8.52 16.87 -5.72
C GLU A 150 9.41 16.25 -6.81
N VAL A 151 8.91 15.23 -7.50
CA VAL A 151 9.55 14.69 -8.71
C VAL A 151 9.18 15.59 -9.89
N ILE A 152 10.20 16.16 -10.55
CA ILE A 152 10.02 17.09 -11.67
C ILE A 152 10.34 16.45 -13.03
N ALA A 153 11.11 15.37 -13.05
CA ALA A 153 11.43 14.64 -14.27
C ALA A 153 11.72 13.15 -14.02
N VAL A 154 11.40 12.33 -15.01
CA VAL A 154 11.75 10.91 -15.07
C VAL A 154 12.31 10.62 -16.45
N ASN A 155 13.61 10.34 -16.53
CA ASN A 155 14.33 10.14 -17.76
C ASN A 155 14.94 8.74 -17.80
N ARG A 156 15.15 8.20 -19.00
CA ARG A 156 15.97 6.99 -19.16
C ARG A 156 17.43 7.31 -18.84
N ALA A 157 18.13 6.42 -18.16
CA ALA A 157 19.58 6.55 -17.99
C ALA A 157 20.31 6.38 -19.34
N ASP A 158 21.55 6.88 -19.41
CA ASP A 158 22.37 6.77 -20.62
C ASP A 158 22.61 5.30 -21.02
N ASP A 159 22.74 4.41 -20.03
CA ASP A 159 22.92 2.97 -20.19
C ASP A 159 21.60 2.18 -20.24
N TRP A 160 20.44 2.83 -20.41
CA TRP A 160 19.13 2.21 -20.27
C TRP A 160 18.91 0.97 -21.15
N LYS A 161 19.53 0.90 -22.33
CA LYS A 161 19.41 -0.29 -23.22
C LYS A 161 19.97 -1.55 -22.57
N ASP A 162 20.99 -1.39 -21.71
CA ASP A 162 21.67 -2.48 -21.02
C ASP A 162 21.16 -2.63 -19.56
N SER A 163 20.88 -1.52 -18.89
CA SER A 163 20.51 -1.48 -17.46
C SER A 163 19.01 -1.48 -17.20
N GLY A 164 18.21 -0.90 -18.10
CA GLY A 164 16.79 -0.60 -17.88
C GLY A 164 16.53 0.49 -16.82
N HIS A 165 17.56 1.21 -16.37
CA HIS A 165 17.47 2.18 -15.27
C HIS A 165 16.83 3.51 -15.67
N TRP A 166 16.15 4.10 -14.70
CA TRP A 166 15.53 5.42 -14.81
C TRP A 166 16.19 6.39 -13.84
N ILE A 167 16.37 7.62 -14.30
CA ILE A 167 16.82 8.76 -13.51
C ILE A 167 15.57 9.53 -13.09
N VAL A 168 15.36 9.63 -11.78
CA VAL A 168 14.30 10.43 -11.17
C VAL A 168 14.95 11.71 -10.64
N THR A 169 14.50 12.86 -11.13
CA THR A 169 14.98 14.17 -10.69
C THR A 169 13.97 14.79 -9.74
N THR A 170 14.43 15.20 -8.57
CA THR A 170 13.60 15.92 -7.60
C THR A 170 13.87 17.41 -7.65
N LYS A 171 12.92 18.23 -7.19
CA LYS A 171 13.03 19.69 -7.23
C LYS A 171 14.24 20.22 -6.46
N ASP A 172 14.61 19.55 -5.36
CA ASP A 172 15.68 19.99 -4.45
C ASP A 172 17.04 19.33 -4.75
N GLY A 173 17.15 18.58 -5.86
CA GLY A 173 18.36 17.84 -6.28
C GLY A 173 18.21 16.33 -6.07
#